data_AF-A0A0Q5GH29-F1
#
_entry.id   AF-A0A0Q5GH29-F1
#
_cell.length_a   1.000
_cell.length_b   1.000
_cell.length_c   1.000
_cell.angle_alpha   90.00
_cell.angle_beta   90.00
_cell.angle_gamma   90.00
#
_symmetry.space_group_name_H-M   'P 1'
#
loop_
_entity.id
_entity.type
_entity.pdbx_description
1 polymer ?
#
loop_
_entity_poly.entity_id
_entity_poly.type
_entity_poly.pdbx_seq_one_letter_code
_entity_poly.pdbx_strand_id
1 'polypeptide(L)'
;MIRLLAMLLAVLLCSWSASAGRAGAAGNQVEIAADLAAIRACLEMQRKRREKDTCIGRISEMCRDQPSDEIVSARTYFCAARETAAWDQLLNRNFQAQVDAIRGDDVSDQALRDGQLGALRTAQRRWIQFRDAEMIREEKNSQNAMSTWILANVEKVGLEMTARRAIDLSLD
;
A
#
# COMPACT_ATOMS: atom_id res chain seq x y z
N MET A 1 -41.54 -20.65 -51.07
CA MET A 1 -40.73 -21.35 -50.04
C MET A 1 -39.29 -21.33 -50.51
N ILE A 2 -38.32 -21.15 -49.60
CA ILE A 2 -36.86 -20.99 -49.87
C ILE A 2 -36.44 -19.54 -50.18
N ARG A 3 -36.45 -18.61 -49.19
CA ARG A 3 -35.55 -17.43 -49.10
C ARG A 3 -35.51 -16.78 -47.68
N LEU A 4 -35.74 -17.53 -46.61
CA LEU A 4 -35.80 -16.98 -45.23
C LEU A 4 -34.99 -17.81 -44.20
N LEU A 5 -33.86 -18.39 -44.61
CA LEU A 5 -33.08 -19.31 -43.77
C LEU A 5 -31.58 -19.01 -43.90
N ALA A 6 -31.16 -17.78 -43.61
CA ALA A 6 -29.73 -17.41 -43.66
C ALA A 6 -29.26 -16.38 -42.62
N MET A 7 -30.05 -16.05 -41.59
CA MET A 7 -29.66 -15.00 -40.63
C MET A 7 -30.02 -15.34 -39.17
N LEU A 8 -29.72 -16.54 -38.68
CA LEU A 8 -29.97 -16.87 -37.26
C LEU A 8 -28.88 -17.72 -36.58
N LEU A 9 -27.66 -17.82 -37.13
CA LEU A 9 -26.63 -18.71 -36.57
C LEU A 9 -25.22 -18.11 -36.48
N ALA A 10 -25.08 -16.81 -36.17
CA ALA A 10 -23.76 -16.15 -36.10
C ALA A 10 -23.55 -15.22 -34.89
N VAL A 11 -24.42 -15.21 -33.87
CA VAL A 11 -24.32 -14.24 -32.74
C VAL A 11 -24.11 -14.90 -31.37
N LEU A 12 -23.95 -16.22 -31.28
CA LEU A 12 -24.01 -16.93 -29.99
C LEU A 12 -22.71 -17.61 -29.51
N LEU A 13 -21.52 -17.18 -29.95
CA LEU A 13 -20.26 -17.85 -29.57
C LEU A 13 -19.07 -16.94 -29.20
N CYS A 14 -19.29 -15.71 -28.70
CA CYS A 14 -18.16 -14.84 -28.27
C CYS A 14 -18.28 -14.24 -26.86
N SER A 15 -19.11 -14.79 -25.97
CA SER A 15 -19.31 -14.22 -24.64
C SER A 15 -19.22 -15.24 -23.52
N TRP A 16 -18.07 -15.90 -23.38
CA TRP A 16 -17.66 -16.50 -22.10
C TRP A 16 -16.20 -16.93 -22.11
N SER A 17 -15.29 -16.01 -21.76
CA SER A 17 -13.95 -16.34 -21.29
C SER A 17 -13.36 -15.12 -20.57
N ALA A 18 -13.88 -14.80 -19.38
CA ALA A 18 -13.27 -13.81 -18.50
C ALA A 18 -13.60 -14.10 -17.02
N SER A 19 -13.10 -15.22 -16.49
CA SER A 19 -13.30 -15.57 -15.07
C SER A 19 -12.02 -15.89 -14.29
N ALA A 20 -10.86 -16.05 -14.94
CA ALA A 20 -9.64 -16.50 -14.25
C ALA A 20 -8.91 -15.41 -13.43
N GLY A 21 -9.19 -14.12 -13.67
CA GLY A 21 -8.45 -13.02 -13.02
C GLY A 21 -8.98 -12.54 -11.66
N ARG A 22 -10.15 -13.01 -11.20
CA ARG A 22 -10.84 -12.40 -10.05
C ARG A 22 -10.53 -13.07 -8.71
N ALA A 23 -10.09 -14.32 -8.71
CA ALA A 23 -9.78 -15.08 -7.49
C ALA A 23 -8.46 -14.63 -6.82
N GLY A 24 -7.40 -14.37 -7.61
CA GLY A 24 -6.11 -13.94 -7.07
C GLY A 24 -6.13 -12.53 -6.47
N ALA A 25 -6.88 -11.60 -7.07
CA ALA A 25 -7.05 -10.24 -6.54
C ALA A 25 -7.87 -10.23 -5.24
N ALA A 26 -8.88 -11.10 -5.12
CA ALA A 26 -9.69 -11.22 -3.91
C ALA A 26 -8.90 -11.82 -2.73
N GLY A 27 -8.07 -12.84 -2.98
CA GLY A 27 -7.21 -13.44 -1.94
C GLY A 27 -6.20 -12.44 -1.36
N ASN A 28 -5.52 -11.69 -2.23
CA ASN A 28 -4.58 -10.65 -1.81
C ASN A 28 -5.26 -9.54 -0.98
N GLN A 29 -6.48 -9.11 -1.35
CA GLN A 29 -7.19 -8.08 -0.61
C GLN A 29 -7.62 -8.52 0.80
N VAL A 30 -7.97 -9.80 0.98
CA VAL A 30 -8.31 -10.37 2.29
C VAL A 30 -7.09 -10.39 3.21
N GLU A 31 -5.94 -10.80 2.67
CA GLU A 31 -4.66 -10.82 3.40
C GLU A 31 -4.25 -9.42 3.86
N ILE A 32 -4.27 -8.44 2.94
CA ILE A 32 -3.95 -7.04 3.27
C ILE A 32 -4.91 -6.49 4.35
N ALA A 33 -6.20 -6.85 4.31
CA ALA A 33 -7.15 -6.41 5.32
C ALA A 33 -6.84 -6.98 6.72
N ALA A 34 -6.40 -8.24 6.79
CA ALA A 34 -5.97 -8.87 8.04
C ALA A 34 -4.68 -8.25 8.58
N ASP A 35 -3.70 -8.00 7.72
CA ASP A 35 -2.44 -7.35 8.09
C ASP A 35 -2.65 -5.93 8.61
N LEU A 36 -3.53 -5.20 7.93
CA LEU A 36 -3.95 -3.88 8.39
C LEU A 36 -4.57 -3.94 9.79
N ALA A 37 -5.46 -4.90 10.05
CA ALA A 37 -6.05 -5.05 11.37
C ALA A 37 -4.98 -5.33 12.43
N ALA A 38 -4.00 -6.18 12.13
CA ALA A 38 -2.88 -6.47 13.02
C ALA A 38 -1.97 -5.25 13.26
N ILE A 39 -1.70 -4.44 12.23
CA ILE A 39 -0.96 -3.17 12.36
C ILE A 39 -1.73 -2.21 13.26
N ARG A 40 -3.04 -2.03 13.06
CA ARG A 40 -3.86 -1.12 13.89
C ARG A 40 -3.89 -1.56 15.35
N ALA A 41 -4.06 -2.86 15.60
CA ALA A 41 -3.97 -3.41 16.94
C ALA A 41 -2.60 -3.15 17.58
N CYS A 42 -1.51 -3.26 16.81
CA CYS A 42 -0.19 -2.89 17.29
C CYS A 42 -0.10 -1.41 17.66
N LEU A 43 -0.58 -0.51 16.79
CA LEU A 43 -0.54 0.93 17.00
C LEU A 43 -1.33 1.37 18.24
N GLU A 44 -2.49 0.75 18.48
CA GLU A 44 -3.35 1.02 19.64
C GLU A 44 -2.72 0.62 20.99
N MET A 45 -1.80 -0.35 20.99
CA MET A 45 -1.03 -0.71 22.18
C MET A 45 0.07 0.31 22.53
N GLN A 46 0.47 1.16 21.60
CA GLN A 46 1.56 2.11 21.80
C GLN A 46 1.03 3.44 22.34
N ARG A 47 1.51 3.84 23.53
CA ARG A 47 1.04 5.06 24.19
C ARG A 47 1.67 6.32 23.62
N LYS A 48 2.90 6.23 23.11
CA LYS A 48 3.61 7.38 22.55
C LYS A 48 3.80 7.20 21.05
N ARG A 49 3.69 8.31 20.30
CA ARG A 49 3.91 8.32 18.85
C ARG A 49 5.23 7.67 18.44
N ARG A 50 6.32 7.96 19.17
CA ARG A 50 7.65 7.34 18.91
C ARG A 50 7.71 5.82 19.12
N GLU A 51 6.80 5.26 19.91
CA GLU A 51 6.74 3.81 20.19
C GLU A 51 6.02 3.07 19.07
N LYS A 52 5.23 3.77 18.24
CA LYS A 52 4.54 3.20 17.07
C LYS A 52 5.47 2.69 15.98
N ASP A 53 6.70 3.21 15.90
CA ASP A 53 7.74 2.68 15.01
C ASP A 53 8.04 1.20 15.29
N THR A 54 7.76 0.68 16.50
CA THR A 54 7.91 -0.75 16.83
C THR A 54 6.92 -1.67 16.11
N CYS A 55 5.87 -1.09 15.51
CA CYS A 55 4.92 -1.85 14.70
C CYS A 55 5.41 -2.09 13.26
N ILE A 56 6.43 -1.36 12.82
CA ILE A 56 7.00 -1.47 11.48
C ILE A 56 7.83 -2.75 11.40
N GLY A 57 7.57 -3.57 10.39
CA GLY A 57 8.26 -4.84 10.15
C GLY A 57 7.57 -6.04 10.78
N ARG A 58 6.53 -5.86 11.61
CA ARG A 58 5.90 -6.95 12.36
C ARG A 58 5.26 -8.00 11.44
N ILE A 59 4.55 -7.55 10.41
CA ILE A 59 3.93 -8.46 9.43
C ILE A 59 5.02 -9.13 8.58
N SER A 60 6.03 -8.36 8.17
CA SER A 60 7.15 -8.86 7.40
C SER A 60 7.93 -9.94 8.13
N GLU A 61 8.17 -9.77 9.44
CA GLU A 61 8.80 -10.76 10.31
C GLU A 61 7.96 -12.03 10.41
N MET A 62 6.68 -11.90 10.76
CA MET A 62 5.76 -13.03 10.84
C MET A 62 5.65 -13.80 9.52
N CYS A 63 5.66 -13.09 8.39
CA CYS A 63 5.64 -13.69 7.06
C CYS A 63 6.95 -14.46 6.76
N ARG A 64 8.11 -13.91 7.13
CA ARG A 64 9.41 -14.57 6.90
C ARG A 64 9.63 -15.83 7.74
N ASP A 65 8.97 -15.93 8.89
CA ASP A 65 9.04 -17.07 9.80
C ASP A 65 8.22 -18.28 9.31
N GLN A 66 7.38 -18.11 8.28
CA GLN A 66 6.64 -19.21 7.69
C GLN A 66 7.56 -20.13 6.87
N PRO A 67 7.33 -21.46 6.90
CA PRO A 67 8.03 -22.39 6.02
C PRO A 67 7.85 -22.01 4.55
N SER A 68 8.93 -21.96 3.80
CA SER A 68 8.93 -21.57 2.39
C SER A 68 10.13 -22.20 1.68
N ASP A 69 9.92 -22.60 0.44
CA ASP A 69 10.95 -23.07 -0.51
C ASP A 69 11.60 -21.91 -1.29
N GLU A 70 11.09 -20.68 -1.13
CA GLU A 70 11.66 -19.49 -1.75
C GLU A 70 13.04 -19.17 -1.17
N ILE A 71 13.90 -18.64 -2.03
CA ILE A 71 15.18 -18.06 -1.58
C ILE A 71 14.91 -16.91 -0.60
N VAL A 72 15.79 -16.76 0.39
CA VAL A 72 15.60 -15.82 1.51
C VAL A 72 15.37 -14.37 1.04
N SER A 73 16.05 -13.94 -0.01
CA SER A 73 15.93 -12.59 -0.58
C SER A 73 14.55 -12.35 -1.22
N ALA A 74 14.02 -13.32 -1.97
CA ALA A 74 12.69 -13.24 -2.56
C ALA A 74 11.62 -13.20 -1.47
N ARG A 75 11.72 -14.10 -0.47
CA ARG A 75 10.82 -14.10 0.68
C ARG A 75 10.86 -12.76 1.43
N THR A 76 12.07 -12.20 1.62
CA THR A 76 12.24 -10.89 2.29
C THR A 76 11.54 -9.77 1.52
N TYR A 77 11.68 -9.75 0.19
CA TYR A 77 10.99 -8.81 -0.68
C TYR A 77 9.46 -8.94 -0.58
N PHE A 78 8.91 -10.14 -0.79
CA PHE A 78 7.45 -10.34 -0.79
C PHE A 78 6.82 -10.03 0.57
N CYS A 79 7.46 -10.44 1.66
CA CYS A 79 6.98 -10.15 3.01
C CYS A 79 6.99 -8.65 3.31
N ALA A 80 8.03 -7.91 2.86
CA ALA A 80 8.06 -6.46 2.99
C ALA A 80 6.97 -5.80 2.15
N ALA A 81 6.79 -6.21 0.90
CA ALA A 81 5.76 -5.68 0.00
C ALA A 81 4.32 -5.90 0.53
N ARG A 82 4.05 -7.08 1.12
CA ARG A 82 2.78 -7.39 1.79
C ARG A 82 2.49 -6.40 2.91
N GLU A 83 3.47 -6.15 3.77
CA GLU A 83 3.32 -5.18 4.85
C GLU A 83 3.19 -3.74 4.32
N THR A 84 3.99 -3.36 3.31
CA THR A 84 3.91 -2.05 2.65
C THR A 84 2.48 -1.79 2.13
N ALA A 85 1.82 -2.79 1.55
CA ALA A 85 0.45 -2.65 1.05
C ALA A 85 -0.56 -2.32 2.17
N ALA A 86 -0.41 -2.94 3.35
CA ALA A 86 -1.25 -2.65 4.50
C ALA A 86 -0.99 -1.24 5.07
N TRP A 87 0.28 -0.82 5.14
CA TRP A 87 0.66 0.54 5.51
C TRP A 87 0.18 1.60 4.52
N ASP A 88 0.22 1.32 3.21
CA ASP A 88 -0.26 2.26 2.19
C ASP A 88 -1.78 2.50 2.31
N GLN A 89 -2.57 1.44 2.59
CA GLN A 89 -3.98 1.63 2.91
C GLN A 89 -4.18 2.51 4.14
N LEU A 90 -3.34 2.35 5.17
CA LEU A 90 -3.45 3.15 6.40
C LEU A 90 -3.04 4.59 6.17
N LEU A 91 -1.95 4.83 5.42
CA LEU A 91 -1.50 6.14 5.00
C LEU A 91 -2.61 6.88 4.26
N ASN A 92 -3.26 6.23 3.29
CA ASN A 92 -4.34 6.84 2.52
C ASN A 92 -5.56 7.16 3.40
N ARG A 93 -5.93 6.28 4.34
CA ARG A 93 -6.98 6.56 5.32
C ARG A 93 -6.64 7.74 6.22
N ASN A 94 -5.42 7.79 6.75
CA ASN A 94 -4.98 8.86 7.63
C ASN A 94 -4.88 10.19 6.87
N PHE A 95 -4.45 10.17 5.62
CA PHE A 95 -4.49 11.34 4.75
C PHE A 95 -5.92 11.88 4.57
N GLN A 96 -6.91 11.00 4.32
CA GLN A 96 -8.31 11.43 4.23
C GLN A 96 -8.84 11.94 5.57
N ALA A 97 -8.49 11.30 6.69
CA ALA A 97 -8.87 11.79 8.02
C ALA A 97 -8.34 13.21 8.28
N GLN A 98 -7.10 13.51 7.87
CA GLN A 98 -6.54 14.86 7.94
C GLN A 98 -7.30 15.86 7.06
N VAL A 99 -7.68 15.45 5.84
CA VAL A 99 -8.53 16.27 4.95
C VAL A 99 -9.89 16.56 5.59
N ASP A 100 -10.50 15.56 6.20
CA ASP A 100 -11.81 15.67 6.83
C ASP A 100 -11.75 16.51 8.12
N ALA A 101 -10.68 16.41 8.90
CA ALA A 101 -10.44 17.26 10.06
C ALA A 101 -10.34 18.74 9.65
N ILE A 102 -9.54 19.07 8.64
CA ILE A 102 -9.41 20.45 8.13
C ILE A 102 -10.75 20.99 7.60
N ARG A 103 -11.60 20.13 7.03
CA ARG A 103 -12.93 20.51 6.54
C ARG A 103 -13.96 20.65 7.64
N GLY A 104 -13.87 19.82 8.67
CA GLY A 104 -14.78 19.76 9.81
C GLY A 104 -14.47 20.79 10.90
N ASP A 105 -13.27 21.38 10.90
CA ASP A 105 -12.94 22.48 11.79
C ASP A 105 -13.86 23.69 11.51
N ASP A 106 -14.51 24.20 12.57
CA ASP A 106 -15.38 25.39 12.59
C ASP A 106 -14.62 26.71 12.32
N VAL A 107 -13.51 26.65 11.59
CA VAL A 107 -12.84 27.82 11.05
C VAL A 107 -13.88 28.57 10.22
N SER A 108 -14.04 29.88 10.40
CA SER A 108 -14.93 30.68 9.56
C SER A 108 -14.25 31.15 8.26
N ASP A 109 -12.92 31.12 8.24
CA ASP A 109 -12.08 31.56 7.12
C ASP A 109 -11.85 30.44 6.08
N GLN A 110 -12.54 30.57 4.96
CA GLN A 110 -12.39 29.67 3.81
C GLN A 110 -10.98 29.69 3.21
N ALA A 111 -10.31 30.85 3.16
CA ALA A 111 -8.98 30.97 2.57
C ALA A 111 -7.93 30.23 3.42
N LEU A 112 -8.07 30.27 4.75
CA LEU A 112 -7.21 29.51 5.65
C LEU A 112 -7.36 27.99 5.42
N ARG A 113 -8.60 27.48 5.34
CA ARG A 113 -8.86 26.05 5.05
C ARG A 113 -8.26 25.62 3.72
N ASP A 114 -8.48 26.41 2.66
CA ASP A 114 -7.94 26.12 1.33
C ASP A 114 -6.41 26.11 1.33
N GLY A 115 -5.79 27.02 2.09
CA GLY A 115 -4.35 27.04 2.34
C GLY A 115 -3.85 25.77 3.04
N GLN A 116 -4.52 25.33 4.11
CA GLN A 116 -4.17 24.11 4.85
C GLN A 116 -4.29 22.86 3.96
N LEU A 117 -5.39 22.70 3.23
CA LEU A 117 -5.58 21.59 2.29
C LEU A 117 -4.53 21.61 1.16
N GLY A 118 -4.22 22.79 0.63
CA GLY A 118 -3.18 22.98 -0.37
C GLY A 118 -1.79 22.58 0.13
N ALA A 119 -1.46 22.97 1.37
CA ALA A 119 -0.22 22.62 2.03
C ALA A 119 -0.12 21.11 2.28
N LEU A 120 -1.16 20.47 2.83
CA LEU A 120 -1.20 19.02 3.09
C LEU A 120 -0.99 18.22 1.80
N ARG A 121 -1.70 18.56 0.72
CA ARG A 121 -1.54 17.91 -0.59
C ARG A 121 -0.14 18.10 -1.17
N THR A 122 0.43 19.28 -1.02
CA THR A 122 1.78 19.59 -1.51
C THR A 122 2.83 18.82 -0.72
N ALA A 123 2.73 18.79 0.60
CA ALA A 123 3.60 18.00 1.46
C ALA A 123 3.54 16.51 1.10
N GLN A 124 2.33 15.97 0.88
CA GLN A 124 2.17 14.56 0.50
C GLN A 124 2.80 14.24 -0.85
N ARG A 125 2.61 15.08 -1.88
CA ARG A 125 3.26 14.88 -3.19
C ARG A 125 4.78 14.93 -3.11
N ARG A 126 5.32 15.89 -2.37
CA ARG A 126 6.78 16.01 -2.17
C ARG A 126 7.33 14.82 -1.39
N TRP A 127 6.59 14.34 -0.40
CA TRP A 127 6.97 13.14 0.34
C TRP A 127 7.03 11.90 -0.56
N ILE A 128 6.06 11.71 -1.47
CA ILE A 128 6.10 10.60 -2.45
C ILE A 128 7.37 10.69 -3.30
N GLN A 129 7.69 11.87 -3.84
CA GLN A 129 8.91 12.09 -4.63
C GLN A 129 10.18 11.79 -3.82
N PHE A 130 10.20 12.20 -2.54
CA PHE A 130 11.33 11.91 -1.65
C PHE A 130 11.47 10.42 -1.37
N ARG A 131 10.37 9.71 -1.09
CA ARG A 131 10.36 8.25 -0.92
C ARG A 131 10.91 7.55 -2.16
N ASP A 132 10.41 7.90 -3.34
CA ASP A 132 10.83 7.27 -4.58
C ASP A 132 12.32 7.57 -4.87
N ALA A 133 12.80 8.77 -4.54
CA ALA A 133 14.23 9.11 -4.63
C ALA A 133 15.10 8.32 -3.65
N GLU A 134 14.64 8.10 -2.42
CA GLU A 134 15.35 7.26 -1.43
C GLU A 134 15.39 5.79 -1.84
N MET A 135 14.31 5.27 -2.43
CA MET A 135 14.28 3.93 -3.00
C MET A 135 15.28 3.79 -4.16
N ILE A 136 15.38 4.79 -5.04
CA ILE A 136 16.42 4.82 -6.09
C ILE A 136 17.82 4.90 -5.48
N ARG A 137 18.02 5.72 -4.45
CA ARG A 137 19.32 5.83 -3.75
C ARG A 137 19.72 4.47 -3.17
N GLU A 138 18.79 3.73 -2.58
CA GLU A 138 19.04 2.40 -2.04
C GLU A 138 19.39 1.38 -3.12
N GLU A 139 18.70 1.42 -4.26
CA GLU A 139 19.05 0.63 -5.44
C GLU A 139 20.51 0.90 -5.85
N LYS A 140 20.93 2.17 -5.88
CA LYS A 140 22.31 2.53 -6.24
C LYS A 140 23.34 2.09 -5.20
N ASN A 141 23.01 2.13 -3.92
CA ASN A 141 23.90 1.65 -2.84
C ASN A 141 24.04 0.13 -2.84
N SER A 142 23.02 -0.58 -3.34
CA SER A 142 22.97 -2.04 -3.35
C SER A 142 23.61 -2.70 -4.59
N GLN A 143 24.24 -1.95 -5.50
CA GLN A 143 24.72 -2.45 -6.80
C GLN A 143 25.72 -3.63 -6.74
N ASN A 144 26.40 -3.83 -5.62
CA ASN A 144 27.33 -4.96 -5.42
C ASN A 144 26.66 -6.19 -4.76
N ALA A 145 25.38 -6.11 -4.43
CA ALA A 145 24.60 -7.23 -3.91
C ALA A 145 24.11 -8.14 -5.05
N MET A 146 23.73 -9.39 -4.72
CA MET A 146 22.99 -10.22 -5.68
C MET A 146 21.67 -9.53 -6.05
N SER A 147 21.23 -9.64 -7.31
CA SER A 147 20.06 -8.92 -7.85
C SER A 147 18.81 -9.00 -6.96
N THR A 148 18.53 -10.17 -6.38
CA THR A 148 17.36 -10.38 -5.53
C THR A 148 17.45 -9.66 -4.18
N TRP A 149 18.67 -9.41 -3.68
CA TRP A 149 18.88 -8.61 -2.47
C TRP A 149 18.71 -7.11 -2.72
N ILE A 150 19.01 -6.63 -3.93
CA ILE A 150 18.74 -5.24 -4.32
C ILE A 150 17.24 -4.94 -4.15
N LEU A 151 16.37 -5.81 -4.66
CA LEU A 151 14.92 -5.65 -4.55
C LEU A 151 14.44 -5.67 -3.09
N ALA A 152 14.95 -6.61 -2.29
CA ALA A 152 14.60 -6.70 -0.87
C ALA A 152 15.02 -5.45 -0.08
N ASN A 153 16.19 -4.89 -0.37
CA ASN A 153 16.68 -3.67 0.29
C ASN A 153 15.84 -2.45 -0.09
N VAL A 154 15.54 -2.29 -1.38
CA VAL A 154 14.70 -1.19 -1.88
C VAL A 154 13.29 -1.26 -1.27
N GLU A 155 12.70 -2.45 -1.22
CA GLU A 155 11.36 -2.64 -0.63
C GLU A 155 11.35 -2.35 0.87
N LYS A 156 12.42 -2.69 1.61
CA LYS A 156 12.55 -2.35 3.03
C LYS A 156 12.53 -0.83 3.25
N VAL A 157 13.20 -0.05 2.41
CA VAL A 157 13.15 1.42 2.47
C VAL A 157 11.72 1.91 2.18
N GLY A 158 11.07 1.35 1.17
CA GLY A 158 9.67 1.65 0.83
C GLY A 158 8.71 1.39 2.01
N LEU A 159 8.86 0.24 2.68
CA LEU A 159 8.11 -0.14 3.87
C LEU A 159 8.29 0.88 5.00
N GLU A 160 9.54 1.14 5.41
CA GLU A 160 9.82 2.02 6.55
C GLU A 160 9.29 3.44 6.32
N MET A 161 9.50 3.99 5.14
CA MET A 161 9.05 5.35 4.82
C MET A 161 7.51 5.43 4.76
N THR A 162 6.85 4.46 4.13
CA THR A 162 5.39 4.41 4.02
C THR A 162 4.74 4.28 5.39
N ALA A 163 5.27 3.39 6.24
CA ALA A 163 4.76 3.18 7.59
C ALA A 163 4.92 4.44 8.47
N ARG A 164 6.12 5.04 8.50
CA ARG A 164 6.37 6.29 9.24
C ARG A 164 5.45 7.41 8.80
N ARG A 165 5.22 7.55 7.48
CA ARG A 165 4.28 8.57 6.98
C ARG A 165 2.85 8.30 7.38
N ALA A 166 2.42 7.04 7.42
CA ALA A 166 1.10 6.67 7.94
C ALA A 166 0.96 7.09 9.41
N ILE A 167 1.99 6.84 10.23
CA ILE A 167 2.04 7.24 11.64
C ILE A 167 2.05 8.77 11.79
N ASP A 168 2.81 9.50 10.97
CA ASP A 168 2.86 10.97 11.04
C ASP A 168 1.50 11.62 10.76
N LEU A 169 0.72 11.01 9.86
CA LEU A 169 -0.61 11.50 9.48
C LEU A 169 -1.71 11.09 10.46
N SER A 170 -1.44 10.29 11.50
CA SER A 170 -2.46 9.92 12.47
C SER A 170 -2.93 11.14 13.30
N LEU A 171 -4.23 11.16 13.62
CA LEU A 171 -4.91 12.23 14.38
C LEU A 171 -4.94 11.98 15.90
N ASP A 172 -4.20 10.98 16.36
CA ASP A 172 -4.13 10.57 17.77
C ASP A 172 -2.93 11.15 18.53
#